data_AF-A0A2E5Y909-F1
#
_entry.id   AF-A0A2E5Y909-F1
#
_cell.length_a   1.000
_cell.length_b   1.000
_cell.length_c   1.000
_cell.angle_alpha   90.00
_cell.angle_beta   90.00
_cell.angle_gamma   90.00
#
_symmetry.space_group_name_H-M   'P 1'
#
loop_
_entity.id
_entity.type
_entity.pdbx_description
1 polymer ?
#
loop_
_entity_poly.entity_id
_entity_poly.type
_entity_poly.pdbx_seq_one_letter_code
_entity_poly.pdbx_strand_id
1 'polypeptide(L)'
;MNLLKNFEPLPPDDGDEFYPNGIFEFNITKLTHYISTNQDIFQAEQVIVSTIPSYSTTHLNEDTIMTADLAVPIIMAEISPDQFNVIDGHHRLEKARREKVEDVLAYKITAEHHYRFLTSTEAYEQYVEYWNSKLNEREKYNAI
;
A
#
# COMPACT_ATOMS: atom_id res chain seq x y z
N MET A 1 -14.15 8.46 -8.40
CA MET A 1 -12.89 9.19 -8.66
C MET A 1 -12.94 9.79 -10.07
N ASN A 2 -12.64 11.08 -10.19
CA ASN A 2 -12.58 11.75 -11.50
C ASN A 2 -11.16 11.66 -12.06
N LEU A 3 -11.04 11.47 -13.38
CA LEU A 3 -9.76 11.59 -14.08
C LEU A 3 -9.23 13.02 -13.96
N LEU A 4 -7.96 13.13 -13.57
CA LEU A 4 -7.21 14.37 -13.68
C LEU A 4 -6.77 14.53 -15.13
N LYS A 5 -7.20 15.61 -15.77
CA LYS A 5 -6.91 15.88 -17.20
C LYS A 5 -5.42 15.94 -17.54
N ASN A 6 -4.59 16.29 -16.55
CA ASN A 6 -3.14 16.43 -16.70
C ASN A 6 -2.44 15.56 -15.66
N PHE A 7 -2.86 14.30 -15.51
CA PHE A 7 -2.11 13.38 -14.67
C PHE A 7 -0.72 13.17 -15.25
N GLU A 8 0.30 13.56 -14.50
CA GLU A 8 1.70 13.30 -14.83
C GLU A 8 2.20 12.22 -13.86
N PRO A 9 2.51 11.02 -14.36
CA PRO A 9 3.18 10.00 -13.56
C PRO A 9 4.49 10.55 -13.02
N LEU A 10 4.82 10.21 -11.77
CA LEU A 10 6.12 10.53 -11.23
C LEU A 10 7.18 9.73 -12.01
N PRO A 11 8.14 10.39 -12.70
CA PRO A 11 9.16 9.67 -13.45
C PRO A 11 9.98 8.82 -12.47
N PRO A 12 10.33 7.57 -12.80
CA PRO A 12 11.17 6.74 -11.94
C PRO A 12 12.59 7.33 -11.86
N ASP A 13 13.19 7.29 -10.67
CA ASP A 13 14.61 7.57 -10.48
C ASP A 13 15.41 6.26 -10.40
N ASP A 14 16.71 6.31 -10.73
CA ASP A 14 17.59 5.14 -10.65
C ASP A 14 17.65 4.62 -9.20
N GLY A 15 17.28 3.35 -9.02
CA GLY A 15 17.25 2.69 -7.71
C GLY A 15 15.92 2.80 -6.96
N ASP A 16 14.88 3.39 -7.56
CA ASP A 16 13.54 3.34 -6.99
C ASP A 16 13.03 1.89 -6.88
N GLU A 17 12.31 1.62 -5.79
CA GLU A 17 11.64 0.35 -5.56
C GLU A 17 10.19 0.43 -6.03
N PHE A 18 9.74 -0.61 -6.71
CA PHE A 18 8.40 -0.71 -7.28
C PHE A 18 7.65 -1.91 -6.73
N TYR A 19 6.36 -1.72 -6.44
CA TYR A 19 5.46 -2.78 -6.01
C TYR A 19 4.42 -3.07 -7.10
N PRO A 20 4.42 -4.27 -7.68
CA PRO A 20 3.40 -4.69 -8.64
C PRO A 20 2.14 -5.20 -7.90
N ASN A 21 0.97 -4.72 -8.33
CA ASN A 21 -0.33 -5.22 -7.92
C ASN A 21 -1.20 -5.48 -9.17
N GLY A 22 -1.04 -6.67 -9.75
CA GLY A 22 -1.65 -7.00 -11.04
C GLY A 22 -1.04 -6.15 -12.15
N ILE A 23 -1.87 -5.34 -12.82
CA ILE A 23 -1.45 -4.43 -13.90
C ILE A 23 -1.00 -3.06 -13.39
N PHE A 24 -1.15 -2.80 -12.09
CA PHE A 24 -0.70 -1.56 -11.46
C PHE A 24 0.70 -1.74 -10.89
N GLU A 25 1.57 -0.76 -11.11
CA GLU A 25 2.89 -0.70 -10.51
C GLU A 25 3.03 0.62 -9.75
N PHE A 26 3.39 0.52 -8.47
CA PHE A 26 3.51 1.68 -7.59
C PHE A 26 4.97 1.94 -7.26
N ASN A 27 5.42 3.19 -7.38
CA ASN A 27 6.72 3.63 -6.90
C ASN A 27 6.70 3.77 -5.36
N ILE A 28 7.25 2.77 -4.67
CA ILE A 28 7.24 2.70 -3.21
C ILE A 28 8.26 3.65 -2.60
N THR A 29 9.43 3.85 -3.24
CA THR A 29 10.42 4.81 -2.74
C THR A 29 9.83 6.21 -2.59
N LYS A 30 9.15 6.69 -3.63
CA LYS A 30 8.52 8.02 -3.63
C LYS A 30 7.32 8.08 -2.69
N LEU A 31 6.54 7.00 -2.58
CA LEU A 31 5.42 6.94 -1.64
C LEU A 31 5.92 7.01 -0.19
N THR A 32 6.95 6.26 0.15
CA THR A 32 7.58 6.27 1.48
C THR A 32 8.13 7.65 1.81
N HIS A 33 8.79 8.30 0.84
CA HIS A 33 9.25 9.68 1.01
C HIS A 33 8.09 10.63 1.29
N TYR A 34 7.02 10.57 0.48
CA TYR A 34 5.83 11.40 0.66
C TYR A 34 5.16 11.19 2.03
N ILE A 35 5.09 9.95 2.53
CA ILE A 35 4.59 9.68 3.89
C ILE A 35 5.49 10.36 4.92
N SER A 36 6.81 10.16 4.82
CA SER A 36 7.78 10.69 5.79
C SER A 36 7.78 12.22 5.88
N THR A 37 7.49 12.93 4.78
CA THR A 37 7.48 14.39 4.73
C THR A 37 6.13 15.01 5.11
N ASN A 38 5.07 14.20 5.26
CA ASN A 38 3.70 14.66 5.54
C ASN A 38 3.11 13.94 6.77
N GLN A 39 3.85 13.90 7.88
CA GLN A 39 3.43 13.20 9.11
C GLN A 39 2.21 13.84 9.78
N ASP A 40 1.84 15.06 9.44
CA ASP A 40 0.58 15.68 9.84
C ASP A 40 -0.64 15.02 9.18
N ILE A 41 -0.45 14.46 7.99
CA ILE A 41 -1.46 13.73 7.22
C ILE A 41 -1.42 12.24 7.57
N PHE A 42 -0.21 11.66 7.65
CA PHE A 42 -0.02 10.22 7.85
C PHE A 42 0.42 9.92 9.28
N GLN A 43 -0.56 9.50 10.10
CA GLN A 43 -0.29 8.98 11.43
C GLN A 43 -0.20 7.46 11.37
N ALA A 44 0.84 6.90 11.97
CA ALA A 44 0.93 5.45 12.12
C ALA A 44 -0.10 4.97 13.15
N GLU A 45 -0.86 3.94 12.81
CA GLU A 45 -1.83 3.32 13.71
C GLU A 45 -1.46 1.87 14.01
N GLN A 46 -1.92 1.37 15.17
CA GLN A 46 -1.76 -0.04 15.52
C GLN A 46 -2.75 -0.88 14.71
N VAL A 47 -2.24 -1.93 14.07
CA VAL A 47 -3.02 -2.92 13.33
C VAL A 47 -2.73 -4.30 13.88
N ILE A 48 -3.80 -5.02 14.20
CA ILE A 48 -3.73 -6.38 14.75
C ILE A 48 -3.16 -7.32 13.69
N VAL A 49 -2.02 -7.93 13.97
CA VAL A 49 -1.27 -8.80 13.05
C VAL A 49 -2.11 -9.97 12.52
N SER A 50 -2.96 -10.54 13.37
CA SER A 50 -3.83 -11.67 13.00
C SER A 50 -4.94 -11.30 12.00
N THR A 51 -5.27 -10.01 11.86
CA THR A 51 -6.26 -9.53 10.90
C THR A 51 -5.68 -9.29 9.51
N ILE A 52 -4.35 -9.21 9.39
CA ILE A 52 -3.68 -8.98 8.12
C ILE A 52 -3.54 -10.32 7.38
N PRO A 53 -4.05 -10.43 6.14
CA PRO A 53 -3.94 -11.66 5.36
C PRO A 53 -2.50 -12.17 5.25
N SER A 54 -2.34 -13.49 5.40
CA SER A 54 -1.05 -14.14 5.22
C SER A 54 -0.89 -14.56 3.76
N TYR A 55 0.11 -13.99 3.08
CA TYR A 55 0.52 -14.40 1.74
C TYR A 55 1.75 -15.30 1.82
N SER A 56 2.12 -15.92 0.69
CA SER A 56 3.32 -16.75 0.62
C SER A 56 4.56 -15.93 0.99
N THR A 57 5.33 -16.41 1.96
CA THR A 57 6.57 -15.78 2.43
C THR A 57 7.83 -16.46 1.88
N THR A 58 7.69 -17.43 0.97
CA THR A 58 8.81 -18.21 0.41
C THR A 58 9.84 -17.38 -0.36
N HIS A 59 9.46 -16.17 -0.78
CA HIS A 59 10.32 -15.23 -1.48
C HIS A 59 11.03 -14.24 -0.53
N LEU A 60 10.67 -14.24 0.76
CA LEU A 60 11.28 -13.35 1.74
C LEU A 60 12.65 -13.88 2.17
N ASN A 61 13.59 -12.96 2.31
CA ASN A 61 14.93 -13.26 2.79
C ASN A 61 14.91 -13.45 4.31
N GLU A 62 15.45 -14.57 4.78
CA GLU A 62 15.44 -14.96 6.19
C GLU A 62 16.26 -14.00 7.07
N ASP A 63 17.45 -13.58 6.63
CA ASP A 63 18.28 -12.63 7.39
C ASP A 63 17.55 -11.28 7.53
N THR A 64 16.92 -10.81 6.45
CA THR A 64 16.11 -9.58 6.47
C THR A 64 14.93 -9.70 7.44
N ILE A 65 14.24 -10.85 7.51
CA ILE A 65 13.19 -11.08 8.50
C ILE A 65 13.77 -10.95 9.91
N MET A 66 14.87 -11.64 10.20
CA MET A 66 15.43 -11.66 11.56
C MET A 66 15.93 -10.29 12.01
N THR A 67 16.51 -9.50 11.11
CA THR A 67 17.03 -8.16 11.41
C THR A 67 16.01 -7.04 11.25
N ALA A 68 14.79 -7.33 10.78
CA ALA A 68 13.77 -6.30 10.57
C ALA A 68 13.41 -5.58 11.88
N ASP A 69 13.28 -4.25 11.82
CA ASP A 69 12.85 -3.44 12.95
C ASP A 69 11.33 -3.31 12.98
N LEU A 70 10.70 -3.84 14.04
CA LEU A 70 9.24 -3.80 14.23
C LEU A 70 8.74 -2.42 14.68
N ALA A 71 9.63 -1.50 15.10
CA ALA A 71 9.25 -0.13 15.40
C ALA A 71 8.99 0.70 14.14
N VAL A 72 9.49 0.25 12.98
CA VAL A 72 9.24 0.92 11.70
C VAL A 72 7.87 0.47 11.16
N PRO A 73 6.94 1.41 10.89
CA PRO A 73 5.61 1.05 10.39
C PRO A 73 5.66 0.32 9.05
N ILE A 74 4.72 -0.62 8.84
CA ILE A 74 4.42 -1.17 7.51
C ILE A 74 3.59 -0.17 6.70
N ILE A 75 3.52 -0.34 5.38
CA ILE A 75 2.66 0.49 4.53
C ILE A 75 1.54 -0.38 3.97
N MET A 76 0.30 0.07 4.18
CA MET A 76 -0.90 -0.55 3.67
C MET A 76 -1.61 0.42 2.72
N ALA A 77 -1.87 0.01 1.48
CA ALA A 77 -2.61 0.80 0.50
C ALA A 77 -4.03 0.27 0.30
N GLU A 78 -4.96 1.21 0.17
CA GLU A 78 -6.37 0.93 -0.09
C GLU A 78 -6.59 0.44 -1.52
N ILE A 79 -6.79 -0.87 -1.69
CA ILE A 79 -6.98 -1.48 -3.02
C ILE A 79 -8.44 -1.55 -3.42
N SER A 80 -9.37 -1.48 -2.48
CA SER A 80 -10.79 -1.24 -2.72
C SER A 80 -11.37 -0.54 -1.50
N PRO A 81 -12.56 0.08 -1.58
CA PRO A 81 -13.07 0.90 -0.47
C PRO A 81 -13.05 0.14 0.86
N ASP A 82 -12.34 0.68 1.85
CA ASP A 82 -12.11 0.11 3.19
C ASP A 82 -11.29 -1.20 3.23
N GLN A 83 -10.71 -1.65 2.12
CA GLN A 83 -9.84 -2.83 2.04
C GLN A 83 -8.41 -2.46 1.72
N PHE A 84 -7.49 -2.89 2.58
CA PHE A 84 -6.09 -2.49 2.54
C PHE A 84 -5.18 -3.70 2.36
N ASN A 85 -4.22 -3.59 1.44
CA ASN A 85 -3.16 -4.57 1.24
C ASN A 85 -1.82 -4.01 1.70
N VAL A 86 -0.97 -4.88 2.25
CA VAL A 86 0.43 -4.53 2.54
C VAL A 86 1.17 -4.37 1.22
N ILE A 87 1.83 -3.22 1.06
CA ILE A 87 2.64 -2.92 -0.12
C ILE A 87 4.12 -2.71 0.24
N ASP A 88 4.42 -2.43 1.51
CA ASP A 88 5.77 -2.41 2.06
C ASP A 88 5.80 -2.96 3.50
N GLY A 89 6.91 -3.61 3.87
CA GLY A 89 7.12 -4.18 5.19
C GLY A 89 6.74 -5.65 5.36
N HIS A 90 6.74 -6.43 4.28
CA HIS A 90 6.44 -7.87 4.32
C HIS A 90 7.36 -8.64 5.28
N HIS A 91 8.66 -8.35 5.31
CA HIS A 91 9.60 -8.99 6.25
C HIS A 91 9.32 -8.60 7.72
N ARG A 92 8.93 -7.35 7.98
CA ARG A 92 8.53 -6.88 9.32
C ARG A 92 7.27 -7.60 9.80
N LEU A 93 6.27 -7.71 8.93
CA LEU A 93 5.03 -8.41 9.25
C LEU A 93 5.27 -9.91 9.50
N GLU A 94 6.14 -10.53 8.70
CA GLU A 94 6.51 -11.94 8.90
C GLU A 94 7.27 -12.14 10.22
N LYS A 95 8.21 -11.24 10.56
CA LYS A 95 8.87 -11.25 11.88
C LYS A 95 7.85 -11.15 13.01
N ALA A 96 6.93 -10.18 12.93
CA ALA A 96 5.89 -9.97 13.94
C ALA A 96 5.03 -11.24 14.15
N ARG A 97 4.67 -11.94 13.07
CA ARG A 97 3.95 -13.23 13.15
C ARG A 97 4.76 -14.31 13.86
N ARG A 98 6.04 -14.45 13.51
CA ARG A 98 6.95 -15.46 14.12
C ARG A 98 7.18 -15.20 15.61
N GLU A 99 7.30 -13.93 15.98
CA GLU A 99 7.48 -13.47 17.36
C GLU A 99 6.16 -13.38 18.16
N LYS A 100 5.02 -13.65 17.52
CA LYS A 100 3.67 -13.59 18.12
C LYS A 100 3.35 -12.22 18.70
N VAL A 101 3.81 -11.17 18.03
CA VAL A 101 3.43 -9.79 18.35
C VAL A 101 1.96 -9.59 17.96
N GLU A 102 1.19 -8.97 18.85
CA GLU A 102 -0.25 -8.74 18.65
C GLU A 102 -0.52 -7.68 17.59
N ASP A 103 0.21 -6.56 17.67
CA ASP A 103 0.02 -5.38 16.82
C ASP A 103 1.32 -4.90 16.18
N VAL A 104 1.22 -4.39 14.96
CA VAL A 104 2.29 -3.64 14.29
C VAL A 104 1.81 -2.22 14.00
N LEU A 105 2.75 -1.29 13.89
CA LEU A 105 2.43 0.04 13.36
C LEU A 105 2.25 -0.04 11.85
N ALA A 106 1.25 0.66 11.33
CA ALA A 106 1.00 0.76 9.90
C ALA A 106 0.63 2.19 9.49
N TYR A 107 1.13 2.63 8.34
CA TYR A 107 0.56 3.75 7.61
C TYR A 107 -0.49 3.21 6.64
N LYS A 108 -1.75 3.64 6.81
CA LYS A 108 -2.83 3.33 5.88
C LYS A 108 -3.03 4.46 4.90
N ILE A 109 -2.82 4.16 3.62
CA ILE A 109 -2.84 5.13 2.54
C ILE A 109 -4.11 4.89 1.73
N THR A 110 -4.99 5.89 1.70
CA THR A 110 -6.21 5.85 0.90
C THR A 110 -5.90 5.97 -0.58
N ALA A 111 -6.85 5.55 -1.43
CA ALA A 111 -6.74 5.66 -2.88
C ALA A 111 -6.30 7.05 -3.33
N GLU A 112 -6.87 8.10 -2.74
CA GLU A 112 -6.60 9.50 -3.05
C GLU A 112 -5.13 9.92 -2.87
N HIS A 113 -4.40 9.23 -1.99
CA HIS A 113 -3.00 9.51 -1.71
C HIS A 113 -2.04 8.64 -2.49
N HIS A 114 -2.39 7.40 -2.85
CA HIS A 114 -1.42 6.51 -3.51
C HIS A 114 -1.53 6.42 -5.04
N TYR A 115 -2.66 6.82 -5.67
CA TYR A 115 -2.78 6.74 -7.15
C TYR A 115 -1.72 7.57 -7.89
N ARG A 116 -1.16 8.61 -7.24
CA ARG A 116 -0.14 9.49 -7.79
C ARG A 116 1.23 8.83 -7.97
N PHE A 117 1.41 7.67 -7.34
CA PHE A 117 2.64 6.90 -7.40
C PHE A 117 2.57 5.78 -8.45
N LEU A 118 1.54 5.76 -9.28
CA LEU A 118 1.49 4.91 -10.46
C LEU A 118 2.54 5.38 -11.48
N THR A 119 3.20 4.42 -12.12
CA THR A 119 4.37 4.67 -12.99
C THR A 119 4.02 5.08 -14.43
N SER A 120 2.75 5.03 -14.82
CA SER A 120 2.31 5.41 -16.17
C SER A 120 0.90 6.01 -16.20
N THR A 121 0.62 6.81 -17.24
CA THR A 121 -0.71 7.39 -17.48
C THR A 121 -1.74 6.28 -17.76
N GLU A 122 -1.35 5.25 -18.50
CA GLU A 122 -2.21 4.09 -18.77
C GLU A 122 -2.62 3.38 -17.48
N ALA A 123 -1.66 3.13 -16.57
CA ALA A 123 -1.96 2.53 -15.27
C ALA A 123 -2.90 3.41 -14.43
N TYR A 124 -2.74 4.74 -14.50
CA TYR A 124 -3.64 5.68 -13.84
C TYR A 124 -5.06 5.63 -14.40
N GLU A 125 -5.23 5.66 -15.72
CA GLU A 125 -6.55 5.59 -16.36
C GLU A 125 -7.26 4.29 -15.98
N GLN A 126 -6.57 3.15 -16.09
CA GLN A 126 -7.09 1.85 -15.68
C GLN A 126 -7.40 1.80 -14.17
N TYR A 127 -6.60 2.45 -13.33
CA TYR A 127 -6.85 2.52 -11.90
C TYR A 127 -8.13 3.31 -11.59
N VAL A 128 -8.36 4.43 -12.28
CA VAL A 128 -9.59 5.22 -12.10
C VAL A 128 -10.83 4.43 -12.53
N GLU A 129 -10.77 3.72 -13.65
CA GLU A 129 -11.85 2.83 -14.10
C GLU A 129 -12.13 1.73 -13.07
N TYR A 130 -11.07 1.04 -12.63
CA TYR A 130 -11.14 0.00 -11.61
C TYR A 130 -11.75 0.53 -10.31
N TRP A 131 -11.28 1.66 -9.81
CA TRP A 131 -11.75 2.25 -8.56
C TRP A 131 -13.23 2.65 -8.65
N ASN A 132 -13.65 3.23 -9.77
CA ASN A 132 -15.06 3.55 -10.01
C ASN A 132 -15.93 2.29 -10.06
N SER A 133 -15.44 1.19 -10.66
CA SER A 133 -16.12 -0.10 -10.59
C SER A 133 -16.33 -0.55 -9.13
N LYS A 134 -15.31 -0.40 -8.27
CA LYS A 134 -15.41 -0.76 -6.85
C LYS A 134 -16.37 0.12 -6.06
N LEU A 135 -16.42 1.41 -6.34
CA LEU A 135 -17.41 2.31 -5.75
C LEU A 135 -18.84 1.92 -6.16
N ASN A 136 -19.06 1.61 -7.44
CA ASN A 136 -20.37 1.17 -7.93
C ASN A 136 -20.79 -0.18 -7.32
N GLU A 137 -19.87 -1.13 -7.18
CA GLU A 137 -20.11 -2.40 -6.47
C GLU A 137 -20.53 -2.11 -5.02
N ARG A 138 -19.78 -1.25 -4.30
CA ARG A 138 -20.09 -0.86 -2.93
C ARG A 138 -21.49 -0.25 -2.84
N GLU A 139 -21.83 0.71 -3.68
CA GLU A 139 -23.16 1.34 -3.68
C GLU A 139 -24.28 0.31 -3.93
N LYS A 140 -24.06 -0.61 -4.86
CA LYS A 140 -25.04 -1.65 -5.20
C LYS A 140 -25.28 -2.66 -4.06
N TYR A 141 -24.22 -3.03 -3.34
CA TYR A 141 -24.27 -4.10 -2.33
C TYR A 141 -24.35 -3.59 -0.88
N ASN A 142 -24.02 -2.32 -0.63
CA ASN A 142 -24.12 -1.67 0.69
C ASN A 142 -25.25 -0.62 0.75
N ALA A 143 -26.12 -0.53 -0.26
CA ALA A 143 -27.39 0.16 -0.15
C ALA A 143 -28.29 -0.59 0.84
N ILE A 144 -28.26 -0.15 2.11
CA ILE A 144 -29.29 -0.44 3.13
C ILE A 144 -30.35 0.66 3.03
#